data_AF-A0A183F1X1-F1
#
_entry.id   AF-A0A183F1X1-F1
#
_cell.length_a   1.000
_cell.length_b   1.000
_cell.length_c   1.000
_cell.angle_alpha   90.00
_cell.angle_beta   90.00
_cell.angle_gamma   90.00
#
_symmetry.space_group_name_H-M   'P 1'
#
loop_
_entity.id
_entity.type
_entity.pdbx_description
1 polymer ?
#
loop_
_entity_poly.entity_id
_entity_poly.type
_entity_poly.pdbx_seq_one_letter_code
_entity_poly.pdbx_strand_id
1 'polypeptide(L)'
;MKEKEAAVIFRVRLPTVTTVDETWKKATDAIREAARLELGITKPGRRKVDKQTWLWTDDVKAKVREKKSLYRVFLSDKTAENWQEYQKAKKAAKKAVAVAKATHYSDVNEKLESRDESGHLLTDRKNALKRWRDYFREISTMEFPHPAIPSVGSVHGPVHKITVEETQAALKKMKPFKATGPDDLAADAWKSKLWRRPECWHNSTTIPIWKKKGSHADCSNYRPIRLLSHSMKIFERILDRRIREIVRLSDNQCGFVSGCGTIDAIHAARLLVEKHREKQKPVHIAFLDLEKSFDRVPREVIWYSLRQRNVPEELIEWVRMLYSCPKSRVQAAAGTSMEFPISVGVHQGSALSP
;
A
#
# COMPACT_ATOMS: atom_id res chain seq x y z
N MET A 1 1.22 -4.58 26.17
CA MET A 1 1.99 -4.18 24.96
C MET A 1 3.34 -3.65 25.43
N LYS A 2 3.41 -2.43 25.99
CA LYS A 2 4.65 -1.85 26.53
C LYS A 2 5.39 -2.78 27.52
N GLU A 3 4.70 -3.54 28.38
CA GLU A 3 5.40 -4.48 29.28
C GLU A 3 6.06 -5.65 28.53
N LYS A 4 5.42 -6.16 27.47
CA LYS A 4 6.01 -7.22 26.61
C LYS A 4 7.17 -6.69 25.78
N GLU A 5 7.11 -5.43 25.35
CA GLU A 5 8.20 -4.73 24.68
C GLU A 5 9.43 -4.63 25.60
N ALA A 6 9.23 -4.26 26.87
CA ALA A 6 10.28 -4.26 27.89
C ALA A 6 10.81 -5.68 28.21
N ALA A 7 9.94 -6.68 28.32
CA ALA A 7 10.32 -8.07 28.59
C ALA A 7 11.19 -8.68 27.48
N VAL A 8 10.90 -8.38 26.20
CA VAL A 8 11.75 -8.78 25.07
C VAL A 8 13.12 -8.12 25.18
N ILE A 9 13.19 -6.80 25.44
CA ILE A 9 14.46 -6.06 25.56
C ILE A 9 15.32 -6.63 26.69
N PHE A 10 14.73 -6.95 27.85
CA PHE A 10 15.45 -7.51 29.00
C PHE A 10 16.06 -8.91 28.74
N ARG A 11 15.47 -9.70 27.83
CA ARG A 11 15.90 -11.09 27.56
C ARG A 11 17.01 -11.21 26.51
N VAL A 12 17.31 -10.18 25.74
CA VAL A 12 18.39 -10.21 24.73
C VAL A 12 19.75 -10.00 25.41
N ARG A 13 20.44 -11.10 25.76
CA ARG A 13 21.86 -11.09 26.16
C ARG A 13 22.73 -11.41 24.94
N LEU A 14 23.63 -10.49 24.58
CA LEU A 14 24.60 -10.68 23.50
C LEU A 14 25.96 -11.11 24.08
N PRO A 15 26.62 -12.15 23.53
CA PRO A 15 27.94 -12.59 23.98
C PRO A 15 29.05 -11.67 23.46
N THR A 16 30.27 -11.82 24.01
CA THR A 16 31.48 -11.12 23.58
C THR A 16 31.91 -11.50 22.16
N VAL A 17 32.56 -10.55 21.49
CA VAL A 17 32.78 -10.54 20.02
C VAL A 17 34.09 -11.25 19.65
N THR A 18 34.04 -12.07 18.59
CA THR A 18 35.22 -12.68 17.94
C THR A 18 35.32 -12.33 16.45
N THR A 19 34.23 -12.51 15.68
CA THR A 19 34.14 -12.10 14.27
C THR A 19 32.78 -11.48 13.95
N VAL A 20 32.71 -10.67 12.88
CA VAL A 20 31.49 -9.91 12.52
C VAL A 20 30.32 -10.82 12.16
N ASP A 21 30.53 -11.80 11.29
CA ASP A 21 29.47 -12.67 10.78
C ASP A 21 28.92 -13.63 11.85
N GLU A 22 29.79 -14.17 12.72
CA GLU A 22 29.33 -14.95 13.88
C GLU A 22 28.52 -14.09 14.85
N THR A 23 28.98 -12.86 15.13
CA THR A 23 28.27 -11.94 16.03
C THR A 23 26.89 -11.60 15.47
N TRP A 24 26.79 -11.36 14.15
CA TRP A 24 25.52 -11.08 13.48
C TRP A 24 24.55 -12.27 13.51
N LYS A 25 25.05 -13.49 13.26
CA LYS A 25 24.24 -14.71 13.35
C LYS A 25 23.74 -14.94 14.78
N LYS A 26 24.64 -14.94 15.77
CA LYS A 26 24.32 -15.13 17.20
C LYS A 26 23.32 -14.08 17.71
N ALA A 27 23.45 -12.82 17.29
CA ALA A 27 22.48 -11.76 17.63
C ALA A 27 21.12 -11.98 16.97
N THR A 28 21.09 -12.37 15.69
CA THR A 28 19.84 -12.64 14.95
C THR A 28 19.06 -13.77 15.60
N ASP A 29 19.71 -14.88 15.93
CA ASP A 29 19.07 -16.05 16.53
C ASP A 29 18.56 -15.76 17.96
N ALA A 30 19.33 -15.01 18.77
CA ALA A 30 18.90 -14.58 20.10
C ALA A 30 17.66 -13.67 20.08
N ILE A 31 17.61 -12.71 19.15
CA ILE A 31 16.43 -11.83 18.96
C ILE A 31 15.23 -12.65 18.48
N ARG A 32 15.45 -13.63 17.60
CA ARG A 32 14.39 -14.48 17.02
C ARG A 32 13.68 -15.31 18.08
N GLU A 33 14.41 -15.98 18.96
CA GLU A 33 13.79 -16.79 20.03
C GLU A 33 13.20 -15.93 21.15
N ALA A 34 13.83 -14.80 21.53
CA ALA A 34 13.22 -13.86 22.48
C ALA A 34 11.86 -13.33 22.00
N ALA A 35 11.74 -12.97 20.70
CA ALA A 35 10.48 -12.57 20.10
C ALA A 35 9.47 -13.73 20.04
N ARG A 36 9.91 -14.95 19.70
CA ARG A 36 9.07 -16.14 19.60
C ARG A 36 8.43 -16.53 20.93
N LEU A 37 9.19 -16.45 22.02
CA LEU A 37 8.74 -16.76 23.38
C LEU A 37 7.74 -15.73 23.93
N GLU A 38 8.02 -14.42 23.76
CA GLU A 38 7.20 -13.36 24.37
C GLU A 38 5.98 -12.94 23.53
N LEU A 39 6.09 -12.99 22.20
CA LEU A 39 5.08 -12.46 21.28
C LEU A 39 4.28 -13.58 20.58
N GLY A 40 4.83 -14.80 20.54
CA GLY A 40 4.23 -15.96 19.88
C GLY A 40 4.33 -15.92 18.36
N ILE A 41 3.77 -16.95 17.70
CA ILE A 41 3.77 -17.09 16.24
C ILE A 41 2.40 -16.71 15.68
N THR A 42 2.37 -15.81 14.70
CA THR A 42 1.12 -15.35 14.06
C THR A 42 0.45 -16.47 13.27
N LYS A 43 -0.77 -16.87 13.66
CA LYS A 43 -1.59 -17.76 12.82
C LYS A 43 -2.13 -16.99 11.60
N PRO A 44 -2.02 -17.51 10.37
CA PRO A 44 -2.45 -16.81 9.16
C PRO A 44 -3.98 -16.62 9.11
N GLY A 45 -4.45 -15.54 8.46
CA GLY A 45 -5.86 -15.38 8.07
C GLY A 45 -6.70 -14.30 8.77
N ARG A 46 -6.24 -13.04 8.85
CA ARG A 46 -7.12 -11.88 9.18
C ARG A 46 -6.87 -10.66 8.29
N ARG A 47 -7.94 -10.01 7.77
CA ARG A 47 -7.90 -8.82 6.89
C ARG A 47 -8.89 -7.70 7.29
N LYS A 48 -8.75 -6.54 6.61
CA LYS A 48 -9.18 -5.15 6.95
C LYS A 48 -9.20 -4.29 5.65
N VAL A 49 -10.00 -3.25 5.39
CA VAL A 49 -11.20 -2.59 6.01
C VAL A 49 -12.04 -1.96 4.87
N ASP A 50 -13.38 -1.85 5.00
CA ASP A 50 -14.31 -0.96 4.23
C ASP A 50 -14.36 -0.99 2.67
N LYS A 51 -15.42 -0.61 1.94
CA LYS A 51 -16.87 -0.39 2.20
C LYS A 51 -17.63 -0.48 0.85
N GLN A 52 -18.83 -1.05 0.85
CA GLN A 52 -19.77 -1.13 -0.30
C GLN A 52 -21.22 -1.33 0.20
N THR A 53 -22.21 -1.06 -0.66
CA THR A 53 -23.64 -0.98 -0.31
C THR A 53 -24.31 -2.32 -0.04
N TRP A 54 -23.86 -3.41 -0.67
CA TRP A 54 -24.34 -4.78 -0.44
C TRP A 54 -24.22 -5.24 1.02
N LEU A 55 -23.37 -4.56 1.80
CA LEU A 55 -23.16 -4.83 3.23
C LEU A 55 -24.40 -4.51 4.09
N TRP A 56 -25.35 -3.72 3.60
CA TRP A 56 -26.56 -3.31 4.33
C TRP A 56 -27.71 -4.30 4.18
N THR A 57 -27.49 -5.58 4.51
CA THR A 57 -28.58 -6.54 4.77
C THR A 57 -29.44 -6.04 5.93
N ASP A 58 -30.71 -6.46 6.02
CA ASP A 58 -31.62 -5.93 7.03
C ASP A 58 -31.23 -6.28 8.48
N ASP A 59 -30.55 -7.40 8.72
CA ASP A 59 -29.85 -7.68 9.98
C ASP A 59 -28.75 -6.64 10.26
N VAL A 60 -27.89 -6.32 9.28
CA VAL A 60 -26.87 -5.26 9.45
C VAL A 60 -27.50 -3.90 9.67
N LYS A 61 -28.61 -3.56 8.97
CA LYS A 61 -29.37 -2.32 9.20
C LYS A 61 -29.91 -2.30 10.64
N ALA A 62 -30.54 -3.38 11.10
CA ALA A 62 -31.11 -3.52 12.44
C ALA A 62 -30.03 -3.40 13.53
N LYS A 63 -28.96 -4.19 13.46
CA LYS A 63 -27.87 -4.18 14.45
C LYS A 63 -27.07 -2.87 14.45
N VAL A 64 -27.00 -2.14 13.33
CA VAL A 64 -26.45 -0.78 13.31
C VAL A 64 -27.41 0.26 13.89
N ARG A 65 -28.75 0.11 13.73
CA ARG A 65 -29.77 0.94 14.39
C ARG A 65 -29.76 0.74 15.91
N GLU A 66 -29.81 -0.50 16.38
CA GLU A 66 -29.72 -0.91 17.80
C GLU A 66 -28.49 -0.28 18.48
N LYS A 67 -27.30 -0.47 17.91
CA LYS A 67 -26.04 0.15 18.36
C LYS A 67 -26.06 1.68 18.32
N LYS A 68 -26.79 2.31 17.39
CA LYS A 68 -26.96 3.78 17.36
C LYS A 68 -27.90 4.26 18.48
N SER A 69 -28.93 3.48 18.81
CA SER A 69 -29.87 3.80 19.89
C SER A 69 -29.16 3.77 21.26
N LEU A 70 -28.50 2.66 21.59
CA LEU A 70 -27.78 2.52 22.87
C LEU A 70 -26.63 3.52 23.03
N TYR A 71 -26.02 3.99 21.93
CA TYR A 71 -25.04 5.07 21.99
C TYR A 71 -25.66 6.45 22.32
N ARG A 72 -26.94 6.69 21.98
CA ARG A 72 -27.66 7.89 22.42
C ARG A 72 -28.01 7.80 23.91
N VAL A 73 -28.49 6.64 24.37
CA VAL A 73 -28.79 6.39 25.80
C VAL A 73 -27.54 6.62 26.66
N PHE A 74 -26.39 6.08 26.26
CA PHE A 74 -25.10 6.33 26.92
C PHE A 74 -24.63 7.80 26.89
N LEU A 75 -25.05 8.59 25.89
CA LEU A 75 -24.71 10.02 25.83
C LEU A 75 -25.59 10.89 26.73
N SER A 76 -26.87 10.50 26.94
CA SER A 76 -27.75 11.13 27.93
C SER A 76 -27.43 10.70 29.36
N ASP A 77 -27.08 9.43 29.58
CA ASP A 77 -26.75 8.87 30.89
C ASP A 77 -25.51 7.97 30.81
N LYS A 78 -24.43 8.36 31.50
CA LYS A 78 -23.07 7.83 31.31
C LYS A 78 -22.70 6.70 32.29
N THR A 79 -23.68 5.90 32.68
CA THR A 79 -23.53 4.72 33.56
C THR A 79 -22.66 3.60 32.96
N ALA A 80 -22.17 2.72 33.82
CA ALA A 80 -21.34 1.57 33.42
C ALA A 80 -22.16 0.53 32.63
N GLU A 81 -23.43 0.38 33.00
CA GLU A 81 -24.45 -0.48 32.39
C GLU A 81 -24.72 -0.03 30.95
N ASN A 82 -25.02 1.25 30.74
CA ASN A 82 -25.25 1.82 29.39
C ASN A 82 -24.02 1.66 28.49
N TRP A 83 -22.81 1.80 29.06
CA TRP A 83 -21.56 1.54 28.35
C TRP A 83 -21.41 0.05 27.98
N GLN A 84 -21.74 -0.86 28.89
CA GLN A 84 -21.65 -2.30 28.65
C GLN A 84 -22.64 -2.76 27.56
N GLU A 85 -23.88 -2.28 27.58
CA GLU A 85 -24.88 -2.57 26.53
C GLU A 85 -24.47 -2.01 25.17
N TYR A 86 -23.95 -0.78 25.12
CA TYR A 86 -23.37 -0.23 23.90
C TYR A 86 -22.24 -1.13 23.35
N GLN A 87 -21.36 -1.68 24.20
CA GLN A 87 -20.29 -2.59 23.76
C GLN A 87 -20.84 -3.96 23.30
N LYS A 88 -21.89 -4.49 23.94
CA LYS A 88 -22.61 -5.70 23.48
C LYS A 88 -23.19 -5.49 22.08
N ALA A 89 -23.98 -4.44 21.86
CA ALA A 89 -24.57 -4.12 20.56
C ALA A 89 -23.52 -3.81 19.48
N LYS A 90 -22.42 -3.16 19.84
CA LYS A 90 -21.26 -2.91 18.96
C LYS A 90 -20.55 -4.22 18.55
N LYS A 91 -20.47 -5.21 19.44
CA LYS A 91 -19.98 -6.56 19.15
C LYS A 91 -20.96 -7.32 18.23
N ALA A 92 -22.27 -7.21 18.46
CA ALA A 92 -23.31 -7.82 17.64
C ALA A 92 -23.32 -7.25 16.20
N ALA A 93 -23.36 -5.92 16.04
CA ALA A 93 -23.26 -5.25 14.75
C ALA A 93 -21.98 -5.61 13.97
N LYS A 94 -20.85 -5.82 14.68
CA LYS A 94 -19.59 -6.29 14.10
C LYS A 94 -19.67 -7.76 13.64
N LYS A 95 -20.47 -8.61 14.30
CA LYS A 95 -20.72 -10.00 13.88
C LYS A 95 -21.60 -10.04 12.63
N ALA A 96 -22.72 -9.33 12.61
CA ALA A 96 -23.61 -9.18 11.44
C ALA A 96 -22.83 -8.74 10.18
N VAL A 97 -22.04 -7.67 10.33
CA VAL A 97 -21.14 -7.14 9.28
C VAL A 97 -20.05 -8.13 8.84
N ALA A 98 -19.70 -9.13 9.64
CA ALA A 98 -18.75 -10.17 9.25
C ALA A 98 -19.44 -11.32 8.49
N VAL A 99 -20.65 -11.73 8.90
CA VAL A 99 -21.42 -12.79 8.23
C VAL A 99 -21.83 -12.35 6.82
N ALA A 100 -22.43 -11.16 6.67
CA ALA A 100 -22.80 -10.62 5.36
C ALA A 100 -21.61 -10.53 4.38
N LYS A 101 -20.40 -10.29 4.89
CA LYS A 101 -19.16 -10.31 4.10
C LYS A 101 -18.76 -11.72 3.66
N ALA A 102 -18.86 -12.71 4.53
CA ALA A 102 -18.55 -14.09 4.17
C ALA A 102 -19.48 -14.58 3.05
N THR A 103 -20.79 -14.37 3.18
CA THR A 103 -21.79 -14.80 2.18
C THR A 103 -21.56 -14.15 0.82
N HIS A 104 -21.47 -12.80 0.76
CA HIS A 104 -21.30 -12.11 -0.53
C HIS A 104 -19.96 -12.43 -1.20
N TYR A 105 -18.86 -12.53 -0.45
CA TYR A 105 -17.59 -12.91 -1.05
C TYR A 105 -17.56 -14.38 -1.47
N SER A 106 -18.28 -15.30 -0.80
CA SER A 106 -18.40 -16.69 -1.26
C SER A 106 -19.11 -16.74 -2.61
N ASP A 107 -20.29 -16.10 -2.72
CA ASP A 107 -21.10 -16.07 -3.95
C ASP A 107 -20.34 -15.48 -5.15
N VAL A 108 -19.59 -14.40 -4.92
CA VAL A 108 -18.72 -13.79 -5.96
C VAL A 108 -17.49 -14.65 -6.27
N ASN A 109 -17.01 -15.47 -5.33
CA ASN A 109 -15.86 -16.37 -5.53
C ASN A 109 -16.25 -17.68 -6.23
N GLU A 110 -17.49 -18.10 -6.10
CA GLU A 110 -18.11 -19.25 -6.77
C GLU A 110 -18.49 -18.90 -8.22
N LYS A 111 -18.94 -17.65 -8.46
CA LYS A 111 -19.26 -17.10 -9.79
C LYS A 111 -18.08 -16.42 -10.50
N LEU A 112 -16.84 -16.67 -10.06
CA LEU A 112 -15.65 -15.93 -10.54
C LEU A 112 -15.01 -16.54 -11.80
N GLU A 113 -15.84 -16.73 -12.83
CA GLU A 113 -15.40 -17.04 -14.19
C GLU A 113 -14.58 -15.86 -14.74
N SER A 114 -13.34 -16.09 -15.19
CA SER A 114 -12.54 -15.08 -15.89
C SER A 114 -12.66 -15.27 -17.39
N ARG A 115 -12.69 -14.20 -18.19
CA ARG A 115 -12.72 -14.33 -19.65
C ARG A 115 -11.32 -14.46 -20.27
N ASP A 116 -11.23 -15.24 -21.34
CA ASP A 116 -10.04 -15.32 -22.20
C ASP A 116 -9.79 -13.98 -22.95
N GLU A 117 -8.98 -14.01 -24.00
CA GLU A 117 -8.70 -12.83 -24.84
C GLU A 117 -9.78 -12.60 -25.92
N SER A 118 -10.58 -13.62 -26.22
CA SER A 118 -11.69 -13.61 -27.20
C SER A 118 -13.06 -13.33 -26.57
N GLY A 119 -13.17 -13.34 -25.25
CA GLY A 119 -14.39 -13.09 -24.47
C GLY A 119 -15.11 -14.32 -23.93
N HIS A 120 -14.60 -15.55 -24.10
CA HIS A 120 -15.19 -16.79 -23.58
C HIS A 120 -14.88 -17.00 -22.09
N LEU A 121 -15.74 -17.70 -21.38
CA LEU A 121 -15.64 -17.96 -19.94
C LEU A 121 -14.67 -19.12 -19.66
N LEU A 122 -13.61 -18.86 -18.88
CA LEU A 122 -12.68 -19.87 -18.39
C LEU A 122 -13.22 -20.47 -17.09
N THR A 123 -13.79 -21.68 -17.21
CA THR A 123 -14.30 -22.47 -16.07
C THR A 123 -13.19 -23.18 -15.28
N ASP A 124 -12.02 -23.41 -15.88
CA ASP A 124 -10.86 -23.99 -15.18
C ASP A 124 -10.11 -22.95 -14.32
N ARG A 125 -9.89 -23.32 -13.07
CA ARG A 125 -9.15 -22.57 -12.05
C ARG A 125 -7.69 -22.31 -12.44
N LYS A 126 -7.00 -23.21 -13.16
CA LYS A 126 -5.60 -22.99 -13.60
C LYS A 126 -5.56 -21.95 -14.71
N ASN A 127 -6.43 -22.07 -15.71
CA ASN A 127 -6.57 -21.11 -16.81
C ASN A 127 -6.97 -19.72 -16.29
N ALA A 128 -7.88 -19.62 -15.33
CA ALA A 128 -8.22 -18.34 -14.69
C ALA A 128 -7.00 -17.72 -13.98
N LEU A 129 -6.24 -18.50 -13.22
CA LEU A 129 -5.03 -18.02 -12.54
C LEU A 129 -3.91 -17.63 -13.53
N LYS A 130 -3.80 -18.33 -14.66
CA LYS A 130 -2.91 -17.98 -15.78
C LYS A 130 -3.33 -16.65 -16.41
N ARG A 131 -4.62 -16.47 -16.73
CA ARG A 131 -5.17 -15.23 -17.30
C ARG A 131 -4.88 -14.02 -16.41
N TRP A 132 -5.09 -14.16 -15.10
CA TRP A 132 -4.72 -13.14 -14.11
C TRP A 132 -3.22 -12.81 -14.13
N ARG A 133 -2.35 -13.83 -14.12
CA ARG A 133 -0.89 -13.66 -14.18
C ARG A 133 -0.46 -12.95 -15.45
N ASP A 134 -0.92 -13.43 -16.60
CA ASP A 134 -0.40 -13.02 -17.89
C ASP A 134 -0.86 -11.58 -18.25
N TYR A 135 -2.07 -11.18 -17.85
CA TYR A 135 -2.51 -9.78 -17.88
C TYR A 135 -1.68 -8.87 -16.95
N PHE A 136 -1.49 -9.26 -15.68
CA PHE A 136 -0.73 -8.41 -14.75
C PHE A 136 0.77 -8.38 -15.05
N ARG A 137 1.31 -9.40 -15.72
CA ARG A 137 2.63 -9.37 -16.36
C ARG A 137 2.66 -8.34 -17.48
N GLU A 138 1.78 -8.45 -18.47
CA GLU A 138 1.74 -7.57 -19.65
C GLU A 138 1.74 -6.08 -19.26
N ILE A 139 0.81 -5.65 -18.40
CA ILE A 139 0.76 -4.24 -17.96
C ILE A 139 1.92 -3.83 -17.03
N SER A 140 2.75 -4.77 -16.58
CA SER A 140 3.97 -4.54 -15.78
C SER A 140 5.26 -4.68 -16.59
N THR A 141 5.19 -5.09 -17.86
CA THR A 141 6.36 -5.34 -18.72
C THR A 141 6.34 -4.61 -20.06
N MET A 142 5.17 -4.13 -20.51
CA MET A 142 5.02 -3.40 -21.77
C MET A 142 4.94 -1.89 -21.53
N GLU A 143 5.93 -1.16 -22.07
CA GLU A 143 5.90 0.31 -22.13
C GLU A 143 5.09 0.77 -23.36
N PHE A 144 4.50 1.96 -23.29
CA PHE A 144 3.93 2.61 -24.46
C PHE A 144 5.03 3.25 -25.31
N PRO A 145 4.90 3.32 -26.66
CA PRO A 145 5.81 4.08 -27.50
C PRO A 145 5.90 5.55 -27.04
N HIS A 146 7.12 6.05 -26.86
CA HIS A 146 7.39 7.43 -26.46
C HIS A 146 8.64 7.96 -27.19
N PRO A 147 8.80 9.28 -27.36
CA PRO A 147 10.04 9.86 -27.90
C PRO A 147 11.24 9.58 -26.99
N ALA A 148 12.45 9.72 -27.53
CA ALA A 148 13.68 9.56 -26.75
C ALA A 148 13.70 10.51 -25.53
N ILE A 149 14.02 9.97 -24.36
CA ILE A 149 14.08 10.72 -23.10
C ILE A 149 15.40 11.52 -23.10
N PRO A 150 15.39 12.85 -22.91
CA PRO A 150 16.61 13.65 -22.95
C PRO A 150 17.57 13.28 -21.82
N SER A 151 18.88 13.40 -22.07
CA SER A 151 19.88 13.27 -21.01
C SER A 151 19.96 14.54 -20.15
N VAL A 152 20.31 14.38 -18.87
CA VAL A 152 20.49 15.45 -17.89
C VAL A 152 21.69 15.09 -17.02
N GLY A 153 22.56 16.06 -16.75
CA GLY A 153 23.73 15.86 -15.89
C GLY A 153 23.33 15.39 -14.48
N SER A 154 24.13 14.49 -13.91
CA SER A 154 23.98 14.05 -12.52
C SER A 154 24.36 15.19 -11.57
N VAL A 155 23.47 15.51 -10.63
CA VAL A 155 23.80 16.36 -9.48
C VAL A 155 24.39 15.48 -8.39
N HIS A 156 25.56 15.82 -7.88
CA HIS A 156 26.23 15.10 -6.79
C HIS A 156 26.28 15.96 -5.53
N GLY A 157 26.08 15.36 -4.36
CA GLY A 157 26.08 16.09 -3.09
C GLY A 157 26.13 15.17 -1.86
N PRO A 158 26.34 15.73 -0.66
CA PRO A 158 26.47 14.96 0.57
C PRO A 158 25.14 14.35 1.00
N VAL A 159 24.82 13.15 0.49
CA VAL A 159 23.66 12.37 0.95
C VAL A 159 23.96 11.76 2.33
N HIS A 160 23.47 12.45 3.35
CA HIS A 160 23.61 12.08 4.76
C HIS A 160 23.14 10.64 5.02
N LYS A 161 23.85 9.92 5.91
CA LYS A 161 23.46 8.57 6.35
C LYS A 161 22.06 8.61 7.00
N ILE A 162 21.28 7.54 6.86
CA ILE A 162 19.94 7.46 7.46
C ILE A 162 20.04 7.46 8.99
N THR A 163 19.24 8.31 9.64
CA THR A 163 19.25 8.46 11.10
C THR A 163 18.21 7.57 11.79
N VAL A 164 18.37 7.42 13.10
CA VAL A 164 17.43 6.65 13.93
C VAL A 164 16.09 7.39 14.04
N GLU A 165 16.11 8.72 14.00
CA GLU A 165 14.96 9.62 14.11
C GLU A 165 14.11 9.57 12.83
N GLU A 166 14.75 9.56 11.66
CA GLU A 166 14.07 9.31 10.37
C GLU A 166 13.38 7.94 10.37
N THR A 167 14.09 6.91 10.83
CA THR A 167 13.56 5.54 10.92
C THR A 167 12.37 5.48 11.89
N GLN A 168 12.47 6.09 13.07
CA GLN A 168 11.36 6.21 14.01
C GLN A 168 10.18 7.02 13.45
N ALA A 169 10.42 8.09 12.68
CA ALA A 169 9.37 8.87 12.06
C ALA A 169 8.64 8.08 10.95
N ALA A 170 9.37 7.31 10.14
CA ALA A 170 8.81 6.39 9.17
C ALA A 170 7.95 5.30 9.84
N LEU A 171 8.44 4.72 10.94
CA LEU A 171 7.71 3.74 11.76
C LEU A 171 6.44 4.34 12.39
N LYS A 172 6.51 5.54 12.98
CA LYS A 172 5.32 6.25 13.51
C LYS A 172 4.26 6.54 12.44
N LYS A 173 4.66 6.70 11.17
CA LYS A 173 3.74 6.81 10.01
C LYS A 173 3.21 5.46 9.50
N MET A 174 3.60 4.31 10.04
CA MET A 174 3.03 3.01 9.68
C MET A 174 1.72 2.77 10.42
N LYS A 175 0.61 2.63 9.67
CA LYS A 175 -0.69 2.28 10.26
C LYS A 175 -0.64 0.84 10.79
N PRO A 176 -0.94 0.59 12.07
CA PRO A 176 -0.90 -0.77 12.62
C PRO A 176 -1.93 -1.66 11.91
N PHE A 177 -1.60 -2.95 11.79
CA PHE A 177 -2.40 -3.94 11.06
C PHE A 177 -2.57 -3.66 9.55
N LYS A 178 -1.58 -3.04 8.90
CA LYS A 178 -1.39 -3.17 7.43
C LYS A 178 -1.10 -4.64 7.07
N ALA A 179 -1.39 -5.01 5.82
CA ALA A 179 -0.99 -6.31 5.28
C ALA A 179 0.54 -6.39 5.10
N THR A 180 1.11 -7.50 5.55
CA THR A 180 2.52 -7.86 5.38
C THR A 180 2.89 -8.00 3.90
N GLY A 181 4.18 -7.83 3.60
CA GLY A 181 4.77 -8.28 2.35
C GLY A 181 5.28 -9.72 2.46
N PRO A 182 6.12 -10.18 1.52
CA PRO A 182 6.74 -11.50 1.59
C PRO A 182 7.79 -11.64 2.70
N ASP A 183 8.07 -10.59 3.48
CA ASP A 183 8.93 -10.64 4.66
C ASP A 183 8.22 -11.09 5.94
N ASP A 184 6.88 -10.96 6.01
CA ASP A 184 5.97 -11.28 7.14
C ASP A 184 6.38 -10.74 8.55
N LEU A 185 7.45 -9.94 8.63
CA LEU A 185 7.93 -9.28 9.83
C LEU A 185 7.04 -8.11 10.25
N ALA A 186 6.92 -7.91 11.56
CA ALA A 186 6.35 -6.68 12.14
C ALA A 186 7.28 -5.48 11.90
N ALA A 187 6.71 -4.28 11.85
CA ALA A 187 7.48 -3.05 11.63
C ALA A 187 8.45 -2.75 12.78
N ASP A 188 8.17 -3.25 13.99
CA ASP A 188 8.83 -2.86 15.23
C ASP A 188 10.25 -3.46 15.42
N ALA A 189 10.68 -4.35 14.52
CA ALA A 189 11.93 -5.11 14.63
C ALA A 189 13.21 -4.37 14.17
N TRP A 190 13.12 -3.14 13.65
CA TRP A 190 14.20 -2.51 12.88
C TRP A 190 14.97 -1.41 13.65
N LYS A 191 16.06 -1.81 14.34
CA LYS A 191 17.05 -0.89 14.97
C LYS A 191 18.48 -1.45 14.97
N SER A 192 19.25 -1.26 13.89
CA SER A 192 20.74 -1.15 13.89
C SER A 192 21.28 -0.98 12.45
N LYS A 193 22.60 -0.74 12.31
CA LYS A 193 23.25 -0.23 11.09
C LYS A 193 23.78 -1.36 10.18
N LEU A 194 23.21 -1.53 8.98
CA LEU A 194 23.93 -1.45 7.68
C LEU A 194 22.93 -1.65 6.53
N TRP A 195 22.84 -0.70 5.59
CA TRP A 195 21.77 -0.69 4.59
C TRP A 195 22.11 -1.43 3.28
N ARG A 196 22.34 -2.74 3.35
CA ARG A 196 22.36 -3.62 2.16
C ARG A 196 20.93 -4.01 1.78
N ARG A 197 20.58 -4.04 0.47
CA ARG A 197 19.24 -4.45 0.01
C ARG A 197 18.90 -5.88 0.47
N PRO A 198 17.87 -6.09 1.31
CA PRO A 198 17.39 -7.43 1.65
C PRO A 198 16.81 -8.14 0.43
N GLU A 199 17.06 -9.44 0.29
CA GLU A 199 16.59 -10.23 -0.85
C GLU A 199 15.06 -10.19 -1.03
N CYS A 200 14.32 -10.09 0.08
CA CYS A 200 12.85 -9.99 0.06
C CYS A 200 12.30 -8.71 -0.60
N TRP A 201 13.13 -7.73 -0.94
CA TRP A 201 12.72 -6.52 -1.67
C TRP A 201 12.50 -6.78 -3.17
N HIS A 202 13.14 -7.80 -3.75
CA HIS A 202 12.88 -8.19 -5.13
C HIS A 202 11.47 -8.79 -5.31
N ASN A 203 10.80 -9.21 -4.23
CA ASN A 203 9.57 -10.00 -4.32
C ASN A 203 8.35 -9.19 -3.85
N SER A 204 7.21 -9.41 -4.49
CA SER A 204 5.94 -8.78 -4.14
C SER A 204 4.75 -9.69 -4.43
N THR A 205 3.63 -9.48 -3.76
CA THR A 205 2.36 -10.16 -4.07
C THR A 205 1.34 -9.17 -4.62
N THR A 206 0.93 -9.33 -5.87
CA THR A 206 -0.11 -8.52 -6.50
C THR A 206 -1.50 -9.03 -6.08
N ILE A 207 -2.30 -8.15 -5.46
CA ILE A 207 -3.69 -8.40 -5.08
C ILE A 207 -4.60 -7.68 -6.09
N PRO A 208 -5.39 -8.41 -6.90
CA PRO A 208 -6.40 -7.79 -7.76
C PRO A 208 -7.52 -7.18 -6.91
N ILE A 209 -7.77 -5.87 -7.03
CA ILE A 209 -8.91 -5.20 -6.38
C ILE A 209 -9.83 -4.61 -7.44
N TRP A 210 -11.07 -5.09 -7.51
CA TRP A 210 -12.08 -4.63 -8.47
C TRP A 210 -12.37 -3.13 -8.33
N LYS A 211 -12.40 -2.43 -9.48
CA LYS A 211 -12.62 -0.98 -9.61
C LYS A 211 -14.06 -0.54 -9.30
N LYS A 212 -14.98 -1.48 -9.05
CA LYS A 212 -16.43 -1.25 -8.86
C LYS A 212 -17.14 -0.71 -10.11
N LYS A 213 -16.62 -1.04 -11.30
CA LYS A 213 -17.13 -0.72 -12.64
C LYS A 213 -16.77 -1.88 -13.56
N GLY A 214 -17.58 -2.12 -14.61
CA GLY A 214 -17.36 -3.18 -15.58
C GLY A 214 -17.56 -4.59 -15.03
N SER A 215 -17.34 -5.60 -15.88
CA SER A 215 -17.54 -7.01 -15.53
C SER A 215 -16.49 -7.52 -14.54
N HIS A 216 -16.91 -8.40 -13.63
CA HIS A 216 -16.02 -9.17 -12.75
C HIS A 216 -15.11 -10.15 -13.50
N ALA A 217 -15.56 -10.63 -14.67
CA ALA A 217 -14.82 -11.58 -15.49
C ALA A 217 -13.64 -10.96 -16.26
N ASP A 218 -13.60 -9.62 -16.35
CA ASP A 218 -12.58 -8.88 -17.08
C ASP A 218 -11.50 -8.33 -16.13
N CYS A 219 -10.25 -8.75 -16.35
CA CYS A 219 -9.08 -8.35 -15.58
C CYS A 219 -8.79 -6.84 -15.67
N SER A 220 -9.21 -6.17 -16.76
CA SER A 220 -9.06 -4.72 -16.93
C SER A 220 -9.80 -3.92 -15.85
N ASN A 221 -10.88 -4.47 -15.29
CA ASN A 221 -11.67 -3.85 -14.24
C ASN A 221 -11.04 -3.95 -12.84
N TYR A 222 -9.79 -4.37 -12.72
CA TYR A 222 -9.10 -4.57 -11.44
C TYR A 222 -7.83 -3.69 -11.32
N ARG A 223 -7.45 -3.36 -10.09
CA ARG A 223 -6.24 -2.61 -9.71
C ARG A 223 -5.18 -3.58 -9.15
N PRO A 224 -3.92 -3.55 -9.64
CA PRO A 224 -2.83 -4.40 -9.14
C PRO A 224 -2.22 -3.84 -7.85
N ILE A 225 -2.86 -4.06 -6.70
CA ILE A 225 -2.29 -3.58 -5.42
C ILE A 225 -1.11 -4.48 -5.02
N ARG A 226 0.12 -3.96 -5.14
CA ARG A 226 1.36 -4.70 -4.89
C ARG A 226 1.72 -4.66 -3.39
N LEU A 227 1.71 -5.82 -2.73
CA LEU A 227 2.15 -5.98 -1.34
C LEU A 227 3.67 -6.15 -1.27
N LEU A 228 4.34 -5.02 -1.04
CA LEU A 228 5.79 -4.91 -0.81
C LEU A 228 6.18 -5.32 0.63
N SER A 229 7.46 -5.59 0.88
CA SER A 229 7.98 -5.87 2.22
C SER A 229 7.77 -4.69 3.20
N HIS A 230 7.69 -4.96 4.50
CA HIS A 230 7.60 -3.89 5.51
C HIS A 230 8.90 -3.08 5.62
N SER A 231 10.05 -3.74 5.47
CA SER A 231 11.36 -3.07 5.40
C SER A 231 11.46 -2.10 4.21
N MET A 232 10.99 -2.49 3.02
CA MET A 232 10.92 -1.61 1.85
C MET A 232 9.98 -0.42 2.10
N LYS A 233 8.77 -0.66 2.64
CA LYS A 233 7.81 0.40 3.01
C LYS A 233 8.36 1.40 4.04
N ILE A 234 9.34 1.02 4.86
CA ILE A 234 10.03 1.94 5.78
C ILE A 234 11.05 2.80 4.99
N PHE A 235 11.84 2.18 4.11
CA PHE A 235 12.80 2.90 3.26
C PHE A 235 12.12 3.91 2.32
N GLU A 236 11.04 3.48 1.67
CA GLU A 236 10.18 4.32 0.84
C GLU A 236 9.76 5.60 1.55
N ARG A 237 9.44 5.54 2.86
CA ARG A 237 9.04 6.69 3.67
C ARG A 237 10.17 7.65 4.02
N ILE A 238 11.41 7.16 4.04
CA ILE A 238 12.60 7.97 4.31
C ILE A 238 13.01 8.68 3.01
N LEU A 239 12.98 7.96 1.88
CA LEU A 239 13.13 8.54 0.53
C LEU A 239 12.05 9.58 0.21
N ASP A 240 10.78 9.25 0.41
CA ASP A 240 9.62 10.13 0.24
C ASP A 240 9.81 11.47 0.97
N ARG A 241 10.25 11.40 2.24
CA ARG A 241 10.57 12.58 3.03
C ARG A 241 11.71 13.40 2.40
N ARG A 242 12.88 12.78 2.20
CA ARG A 242 14.08 13.46 1.70
C ARG A 242 13.88 14.09 0.33
N ILE A 243 13.17 13.40 -0.57
CA ILE A 243 12.87 13.91 -1.92
C ILE A 243 11.89 15.09 -1.83
N ARG A 244 10.87 15.06 -0.96
CA ARG A 244 9.98 16.22 -0.74
C ARG A 244 10.64 17.41 -0.03
N GLU A 245 11.73 17.18 0.70
CA GLU A 245 12.57 18.25 1.28
C GLU A 245 13.48 18.93 0.22
N ILE A 246 13.64 18.33 -0.97
CA ILE A 246 14.39 18.89 -2.11
C ILE A 246 13.46 19.43 -3.21
N VAL A 247 12.42 18.67 -3.58
CA VAL A 247 11.59 18.94 -4.77
C VAL A 247 10.43 19.88 -4.44
N ARG A 248 10.56 21.16 -4.80
CA ARG A 248 9.42 22.09 -4.81
C ARG A 248 8.42 21.72 -5.91
N LEU A 249 7.22 21.29 -5.50
CA LEU A 249 6.08 21.08 -6.39
C LEU A 249 5.47 22.41 -6.85
N SER A 250 4.63 22.38 -7.90
CA SER A 250 3.88 23.56 -8.32
C SER A 250 2.78 23.86 -7.31
N ASP A 251 2.54 25.15 -7.04
CA ASP A 251 1.49 25.58 -6.09
C ASP A 251 0.07 25.20 -6.57
N ASN A 252 -0.10 24.86 -7.86
CA ASN A 252 -1.34 24.31 -8.43
C ASN A 252 -1.53 22.79 -8.20
N GLN A 253 -0.52 22.08 -7.69
CA GLN A 253 -0.56 20.62 -7.52
C GLN A 253 -1.36 20.24 -6.27
N CYS A 254 -2.61 19.82 -6.45
CA CYS A 254 -3.48 19.36 -5.36
C CYS A 254 -3.39 17.84 -5.09
N GLY A 255 -2.78 17.08 -6.00
CA GLY A 255 -2.65 15.62 -5.89
C GLY A 255 -1.45 15.19 -5.05
N PHE A 256 -1.69 14.40 -4.00
CA PHE A 256 -0.67 13.85 -3.09
C PHE A 256 0.21 14.88 -2.35
N VAL A 257 -0.27 16.12 -2.23
CA VAL A 257 0.40 17.19 -1.46
C VAL A 257 -0.18 17.26 -0.04
N SER A 258 0.66 17.57 0.94
CA SER A 258 0.22 17.73 2.33
C SER A 258 -0.45 19.09 2.50
N GLY A 259 -1.69 19.11 3.02
CA GLY A 259 -2.44 20.34 3.28
C GLY A 259 -3.25 20.89 2.10
N CYS A 260 -3.22 20.22 0.95
CA CYS A 260 -4.04 20.55 -0.22
C CYS A 260 -4.76 19.29 -0.74
N GLY A 261 -5.96 19.43 -1.30
CA GLY A 261 -6.76 18.31 -1.76
C GLY A 261 -7.86 18.66 -2.75
N THR A 262 -8.83 17.76 -2.90
CA THR A 262 -9.86 17.85 -3.95
C THR A 262 -10.84 19.02 -3.74
N ILE A 263 -11.03 19.47 -2.49
CA ILE A 263 -11.87 20.64 -2.19
C ILE A 263 -11.21 21.90 -2.75
N ASP A 264 -9.92 22.06 -2.52
CA ASP A 264 -9.12 23.21 -2.94
C ASP A 264 -9.01 23.27 -4.47
N ALA A 265 -8.79 22.12 -5.12
CA ALA A 265 -8.81 21.99 -6.57
C ALA A 265 -10.16 22.40 -7.19
N ILE A 266 -11.28 21.96 -6.60
CA ILE A 266 -12.64 22.32 -7.05
C ILE A 266 -12.90 23.81 -6.80
N HIS A 267 -12.43 24.37 -5.69
CA HIS A 267 -12.59 25.78 -5.36
C HIS A 267 -11.82 26.67 -6.35
N ALA A 268 -10.56 26.36 -6.64
CA ALA A 268 -9.75 27.07 -7.63
C ALA A 268 -10.39 27.03 -9.04
N ALA A 269 -10.91 25.87 -9.46
CA ALA A 269 -11.63 25.73 -10.73
C ALA A 269 -12.94 26.56 -10.77
N ARG A 270 -13.68 26.65 -9.66
CA ARG A 270 -14.88 27.49 -9.54
C ARG A 270 -14.55 28.98 -9.64
N LEU A 271 -13.59 29.45 -8.84
CA LEU A 271 -13.13 30.85 -8.88
C LEU A 271 -12.66 31.26 -10.28
N LEU A 272 -12.01 30.36 -11.01
CA LEU A 272 -11.62 30.60 -12.40
C LEU A 272 -12.83 30.84 -13.31
N VAL A 273 -13.86 29.98 -13.23
CA VAL A 273 -15.10 30.10 -14.02
C VAL A 273 -15.90 31.35 -13.63
N GLU A 274 -16.06 31.59 -12.33
CA GLU A 274 -16.80 32.73 -11.77
C GLU A 274 -16.18 34.06 -12.24
N LYS A 275 -14.86 34.21 -12.11
CA LYS A 275 -14.09 35.41 -12.52
C LYS A 275 -14.07 35.65 -14.04
N HIS A 276 -14.25 34.60 -14.85
CA HIS A 276 -14.44 34.76 -16.31
C HIS A 276 -15.88 35.19 -16.64
N ARG A 277 -16.87 34.60 -15.97
CA ARG A 277 -18.29 34.95 -16.10
C ARG A 277 -18.58 36.40 -15.71
N GLU A 278 -18.02 36.87 -14.60
CA GLU A 278 -18.09 38.29 -14.17
C GLU A 278 -17.64 39.26 -15.26
N LYS A 279 -16.57 38.90 -15.99
CA LYS A 279 -15.96 39.73 -17.04
C LYS A 279 -16.50 39.44 -18.44
N GLN A 280 -17.56 38.63 -18.54
CA GLN A 280 -18.14 38.09 -19.78
C GLN A 280 -17.10 37.55 -20.77
N LYS A 281 -16.03 36.93 -20.26
CA LYS A 281 -15.02 36.27 -21.10
C LYS A 281 -15.33 34.78 -21.23
N PRO A 282 -15.17 34.18 -22.42
CA PRO A 282 -15.27 32.74 -22.57
C PRO A 282 -14.19 32.04 -21.74
N VAL A 283 -14.50 30.85 -21.23
CA VAL A 283 -13.58 29.98 -20.52
C VAL A 283 -13.81 28.54 -20.99
N HIS A 284 -12.73 27.85 -21.33
CA HIS A 284 -12.75 26.46 -21.79
C HIS A 284 -11.92 25.61 -20.82
N ILE A 285 -12.45 24.46 -20.43
CA ILE A 285 -11.80 23.54 -19.47
C ILE A 285 -11.66 22.18 -20.14
N ALA A 286 -10.42 21.72 -20.30
CA ALA A 286 -10.11 20.38 -20.76
C ALA A 286 -9.81 19.47 -19.56
N PHE A 287 -10.36 18.26 -19.56
CA PHE A 287 -10.08 17.23 -18.57
C PHE A 287 -9.18 16.17 -19.21
N LEU A 288 -8.00 15.96 -18.63
CA LEU A 288 -7.02 14.95 -19.07
C LEU A 288 -6.87 13.90 -17.96
N ASP A 289 -7.05 12.63 -18.31
CA ASP A 289 -6.79 11.47 -17.44
C ASP A 289 -5.77 10.55 -18.12
N LEU A 290 -4.86 9.96 -17.33
CA LEU A 290 -3.74 9.17 -17.83
C LEU A 290 -3.98 7.68 -17.63
N GLU A 291 -4.19 6.95 -18.73
CA GLU A 291 -4.48 5.53 -18.67
C GLU A 291 -3.34 4.75 -17.99
N LYS A 292 -3.66 3.97 -16.95
CA LYS A 292 -2.72 3.08 -16.24
C LYS A 292 -1.43 3.78 -15.76
N SER A 293 -1.48 5.08 -15.43
CA SER A 293 -0.31 5.91 -15.08
C SER A 293 0.71 5.29 -14.11
N PHE A 294 0.25 4.69 -13.00
CA PHE A 294 1.13 4.01 -12.03
C PHE A 294 1.74 2.71 -12.58
N ASP A 295 1.07 2.04 -13.50
CA ASP A 295 1.42 0.70 -13.98
C ASP A 295 2.32 0.76 -15.23
N ARG A 296 2.14 1.77 -16.11
CA ARG A 296 2.81 1.91 -17.42
C ARG A 296 3.80 3.08 -17.56
N VAL A 297 4.14 3.81 -16.49
CA VAL A 297 5.18 4.86 -16.54
C VAL A 297 6.58 4.25 -16.78
N PRO A 298 7.34 4.69 -17.81
CA PRO A 298 8.71 4.24 -18.03
C PRO A 298 9.65 4.73 -16.92
N ARG A 299 10.52 3.86 -16.42
CA ARG A 299 11.36 4.19 -15.25
C ARG A 299 12.41 5.26 -15.52
N GLU A 300 12.91 5.33 -16.74
CA GLU A 300 13.87 6.36 -17.15
C GLU A 300 13.27 7.77 -17.12
N VAL A 301 11.96 7.93 -17.35
CA VAL A 301 11.24 9.22 -17.18
C VAL A 301 11.26 9.66 -15.71
N ILE A 302 11.29 8.72 -14.76
CA ILE A 302 11.35 9.01 -13.33
C ILE A 302 12.75 9.52 -12.96
N TRP A 303 13.83 8.86 -13.41
CA TRP A 303 15.19 9.33 -13.14
C TRP A 303 15.46 10.69 -13.80
N TYR A 304 15.01 10.86 -15.05
CA TYR A 304 15.02 12.15 -15.75
C TYR A 304 14.32 13.25 -14.94
N SER A 305 13.10 12.96 -14.46
CA SER A 305 12.31 13.92 -13.68
C SER A 305 12.93 14.26 -12.33
N LEU A 306 13.64 13.31 -11.69
CA LEU A 306 14.37 13.56 -10.44
C LEU A 306 15.62 14.42 -10.67
N ARG A 307 16.41 14.16 -11.74
CA ARG A 307 17.55 15.00 -12.12
C ARG A 307 17.13 16.42 -12.50
N GLN A 308 16.05 16.58 -13.27
CA GLN A 308 15.42 17.88 -13.58
C GLN A 308 14.95 18.66 -12.34
N ARG A 309 14.90 18.03 -11.16
CA ARG A 309 14.56 18.65 -9.88
C ARG A 309 15.76 18.71 -8.91
N ASN A 310 16.98 18.56 -9.41
CA ASN A 310 18.24 18.61 -8.67
C ASN A 310 18.31 17.62 -7.49
N VAL A 311 17.63 16.47 -7.59
CA VAL A 311 17.77 15.39 -6.61
C VAL A 311 19.14 14.73 -6.80
N PRO A 312 19.99 14.60 -5.75
CA PRO A 312 21.31 14.00 -5.87
C PRO A 312 21.26 12.57 -6.41
N GLU A 313 22.20 12.22 -7.29
CA GLU A 313 22.25 10.94 -7.98
C GLU A 313 22.33 9.75 -7.01
N GLU A 314 22.92 9.94 -5.82
CA GLU A 314 22.99 8.89 -4.79
C GLU A 314 21.61 8.60 -4.18
N LEU A 315 20.71 9.60 -4.09
CA LEU A 315 19.30 9.35 -3.75
C LEU A 315 18.54 8.72 -4.91
N ILE A 316 18.82 9.12 -6.16
CA ILE A 316 18.22 8.51 -7.35
C ILE A 316 18.60 7.02 -7.41
N GLU A 317 19.85 6.67 -7.11
CA GLU A 317 20.31 5.28 -7.05
C GLU A 317 19.66 4.50 -5.91
N TRP A 318 19.38 5.13 -4.76
CA TRP A 318 18.57 4.50 -3.71
C TRP A 318 17.12 4.22 -4.18
N VAL A 319 16.56 5.02 -5.09
CA VAL A 319 15.27 4.69 -5.74
C VAL A 319 15.45 3.59 -6.80
N ARG A 320 16.49 3.62 -7.65
CA ARG A 320 16.79 2.51 -8.60
C ARG A 320 16.97 1.17 -7.89
N MET A 321 17.58 1.17 -6.70
CA MET A 321 17.75 0.00 -5.84
C MET A 321 16.39 -0.62 -5.43
N LEU A 322 15.30 0.15 -5.35
CA LEU A 322 13.95 -0.39 -5.12
C LEU A 322 13.34 -1.07 -6.36
N TYR A 323 13.75 -0.66 -7.56
CA TYR A 323 13.17 -1.08 -8.83
C TYR A 323 14.07 -1.97 -9.69
N SER A 324 15.21 -2.45 -9.16
CA SER A 324 16.11 -3.38 -9.87
C SER A 324 15.69 -4.84 -9.67
N CYS A 325 15.41 -5.53 -10.78
CA CYS A 325 14.95 -6.91 -10.85
C CYS A 325 13.69 -7.31 -10.02
N PRO A 326 12.66 -6.44 -9.83
CA PRO A 326 11.49 -6.82 -9.05
C PRO A 326 10.63 -7.84 -9.79
N LYS A 327 10.13 -8.81 -9.02
CA LYS A 327 9.20 -9.87 -9.41
C LYS A 327 7.89 -9.71 -8.66
N SER A 328 6.82 -10.28 -9.24
CA SER A 328 5.55 -10.42 -8.54
C SER A 328 4.87 -11.74 -8.89
N ARG A 329 3.88 -12.08 -8.06
CA ARG A 329 2.92 -13.17 -8.27
C ARG A 329 1.53 -12.67 -7.92
N VAL A 330 0.52 -13.09 -8.66
CA VAL A 330 -0.87 -12.71 -8.38
C VAL A 330 -1.44 -13.64 -7.33
N GLN A 331 -2.02 -13.10 -6.27
CA GLN A 331 -2.83 -13.86 -5.32
C GLN A 331 -4.30 -13.51 -5.54
N ALA A 332 -5.03 -14.44 -6.15
CA ALA A 332 -6.44 -14.33 -6.51
C ALA A 332 -7.28 -15.44 -5.84
N ALA A 333 -8.60 -15.42 -6.03
CA ALA A 333 -9.51 -16.51 -5.62
C ALA A 333 -9.03 -17.90 -6.10
N ALA A 334 -8.55 -17.95 -7.34
CA ALA A 334 -8.04 -19.16 -7.97
C ALA A 334 -6.74 -19.70 -7.32
N GLY A 335 -6.01 -18.91 -6.54
CA GLY A 335 -4.77 -19.30 -5.87
C GLY A 335 -3.66 -18.27 -6.03
N THR A 336 -2.41 -18.69 -5.86
CA THR A 336 -1.21 -17.87 -6.08
C THR A 336 -0.52 -18.29 -7.38
N SER A 337 -0.28 -17.36 -8.30
CA SER A 337 0.32 -17.66 -9.61
C SER A 337 1.82 -17.97 -9.50
N MET A 338 2.38 -18.56 -10.56
CA MET A 338 3.81 -18.48 -10.83
C MET A 338 4.25 -17.01 -10.95
N GLU A 339 5.52 -16.76 -10.65
CA GLU A 339 6.09 -15.42 -10.69
C GLU A 339 6.27 -14.86 -12.11
N PHE A 340 6.41 -13.54 -12.20
CA PHE A 340 6.68 -12.77 -13.40
C PHE A 340 7.50 -11.50 -13.06
N PRO A 341 8.35 -11.00 -13.98
CA PRO A 341 9.12 -9.78 -13.76
C PRO A 341 8.27 -8.51 -13.89
N ILE A 342 8.74 -7.40 -13.34
CA ILE A 342 8.17 -6.06 -13.52
C ILE A 342 9.28 -5.11 -14.01
N SER A 343 9.36 -4.86 -15.31
CA SER A 343 10.27 -3.85 -15.88
C SER A 343 9.70 -2.43 -15.84
N VAL A 344 8.37 -2.29 -15.88
CA VAL A 344 7.68 -1.00 -16.09
C VAL A 344 7.00 -0.51 -14.81
N GLY A 345 6.76 0.79 -14.73
CA GLY A 345 5.87 1.38 -13.73
C GLY A 345 6.43 1.38 -12.31
N VAL A 346 5.57 1.89 -11.41
CA VAL A 346 5.84 2.09 -9.98
C VAL A 346 4.92 1.21 -9.15
N HIS A 347 5.29 0.93 -7.90
CA HIS A 347 4.55 -0.05 -7.09
C HIS A 347 3.24 0.52 -6.50
N GLN A 348 2.10 0.29 -7.17
CA GLN A 348 0.78 0.70 -6.70
C GLN A 348 0.46 0.11 -5.30
N GLY A 349 0.57 0.94 -4.25
CA GLY A 349 0.48 0.53 -2.83
C GLY A 349 1.73 0.89 -1.97
N SER A 350 2.82 1.28 -2.63
CA SER A 350 4.02 1.94 -2.09
C SER A 350 3.71 3.20 -1.29
N ALA A 351 4.66 3.62 -0.45
CA ALA A 351 4.68 4.94 0.17
C ALA A 351 5.41 6.02 -0.66
N LEU A 352 6.17 5.64 -1.70
CA LEU A 352 7.02 6.52 -2.53
C LEU A 352 6.49 6.75 -3.94
N SER A 353 5.65 5.86 -4.47
CA SER A 353 5.06 6.01 -5.83
C SER A 353 4.13 7.22 -6.06
N PRO A 354 3.41 7.80 -5.06
CA PRO A 354 2.53 8.96 -5.26
C PRO A 354 3.09 10.29 -4.70
#